data_AF-A0A4Q5WFF0-F1
#
_entry.id   AF-A0A4Q5WFF0-F1
#
_cell.length_a   1.000
_cell.length_b   1.000
_cell.length_c   1.000
_cell.angle_alpha   90.00
_cell.angle_beta   90.00
_cell.angle_gamma   90.00
#
_symmetry.space_group_name_H-M   'P 1'
#
loop_
_entity.id
_entity.type
_entity.pdbx_description
1 polymer ?
#
loop_
_entity_poly.entity_id
_entity_poly.type
_entity_poly.pdbx_seq_one_letter_code
_entity_poly.pdbx_strand_id
1 'polypeptide(L)'
;MALAGVVVELPMFGRGSVELNPRKFWSWFASEAQGISNALEALQRGEADAEWAICAINDRIRRFDNTLEADVVLTLEGACQMTILGEPRSVSLLLDAAPRLPGWRFSTRAALTDPRRVPFRTAPRPSLDVLAGPISDVYDAYAH
;
A
#
# COMPACT_ATOMS: atom_id res chain seq x y z
N MET A 1 -32.18 9.60 35.58
CA MET A 1 -31.58 10.22 34.38
C MET A 1 -30.15 10.63 34.72
N ALA A 2 -29.16 9.96 34.14
CA ALA A 2 -27.80 10.45 34.00
C ALA A 2 -27.23 9.73 32.77
N LEU A 3 -26.92 10.49 31.72
CA LEU A 3 -26.47 9.99 30.44
C LEU A 3 -25.04 9.49 30.58
N ALA A 4 -24.84 8.18 30.37
CA ALA A 4 -23.53 7.56 30.27
C ALA A 4 -22.80 8.16 29.06
N GLY A 5 -21.70 8.86 29.32
CA GLY A 5 -20.78 9.31 28.30
C GLY A 5 -20.17 8.09 27.61
N VAL A 6 -20.51 7.91 26.33
CA VAL A 6 -19.83 6.97 25.45
C VAL A 6 -18.45 7.56 25.19
N VAL A 7 -17.46 7.11 25.97
CA VAL A 7 -16.06 7.22 25.60
C VAL A 7 -15.87 6.23 24.46
N VAL A 8 -15.85 6.74 23.22
CA VAL A 8 -15.38 5.97 22.08
C VAL A 8 -13.88 5.80 22.28
N GLU A 9 -13.47 4.68 22.89
CA GLU A 9 -12.09 4.23 22.83
C GLU A 9 -11.75 3.95 21.36
N LEU A 10 -11.16 4.94 20.70
CA LEU A 10 -10.35 4.70 19.52
C LEU A 10 -9.29 3.67 19.94
N PRO A 11 -9.11 2.56 19.20
CA PRO A 11 -8.13 1.55 19.58
C PRO A 11 -6.75 2.20 19.63
N MET A 12 -6.26 2.45 20.84
CA MET A 12 -4.87 2.80 21.07
C MET A 12 -4.04 1.69 20.47
N PHE A 13 -3.29 2.03 19.41
CA PHE A 13 -2.22 1.21 18.87
C PHE A 13 -1.20 1.00 19.99
N GLY A 14 -1.41 -0.03 20.81
CA GLY A 14 -0.44 -0.47 21.80
C GLY A 14 0.89 -0.68 21.10
N ARG A 15 1.97 -0.20 21.70
CA ARG A 15 3.35 -0.49 21.27
C ARG A 15 3.51 -2.01 21.20
N GLY A 16 3.31 -2.56 20.00
CA GLY A 16 3.21 -3.99 19.76
C GLY A 16 4.56 -4.63 19.97
N SER A 17 4.60 -5.67 20.81
CA SER A 17 5.69 -6.63 20.83
C SER A 17 5.99 -7.08 19.40
N VAL A 18 7.27 -7.20 19.04
CA VAL A 18 7.72 -7.66 17.72
C VAL A 18 7.07 -9.01 17.42
N GLU A 19 6.16 -9.01 16.46
CA GLU A 19 5.37 -10.17 16.08
C GLU A 19 6.10 -10.91 14.96
N LEU A 20 7.05 -11.77 15.32
CA LEU A 20 7.88 -12.55 14.40
C LEU A 20 7.13 -13.63 13.57
N ASN A 21 5.80 -13.53 13.44
CA ASN A 21 5.00 -14.49 12.69
C ASN A 21 4.68 -13.97 11.28
N PRO A 22 5.43 -14.39 10.24
CA PRO A 22 5.26 -13.87 8.89
C PRO A 22 3.89 -14.25 8.29
N ARG A 23 3.29 -15.36 8.75
CA ARG A 23 1.97 -15.80 8.27
C ARG A 23 0.86 -14.82 8.62
N LYS A 24 0.96 -14.10 9.74
CA LYS A 24 -0.05 -13.11 10.14
C LYS A 24 -0.02 -11.88 9.25
N PHE A 25 1.18 -11.41 8.90
CA PHE A 25 1.34 -10.35 7.90
C PHE A 25 0.72 -10.79 6.57
N TRP A 26 1.08 -11.96 6.06
CA TRP A 26 0.60 -12.43 4.76
C TRP A 26 -0.88 -12.78 4.71
N SER A 27 -1.44 -13.32 5.80
CA SER A 27 -2.87 -13.61 5.89
C SER A 27 -3.71 -12.33 5.82
N TRP A 28 -3.24 -11.25 6.43
CA TRP A 28 -3.87 -9.95 6.28
C TRP A 28 -3.61 -9.36 4.90
N PHE A 29 -2.37 -9.41 4.43
CA PHE A 29 -2.04 -8.83 3.14
C PHE A 29 -2.91 -9.47 2.04
N ALA A 30 -3.14 -10.78 2.11
CA ALA A 30 -4.05 -11.49 1.22
C ALA A 30 -5.52 -11.02 1.33
N SER A 31 -6.00 -10.61 2.51
CA SER A 31 -7.37 -10.07 2.65
C SER A 31 -7.51 -8.67 2.07
N GLU A 32 -6.44 -7.86 2.13
CA GLU A 32 -6.45 -6.48 1.63
C GLU A 32 -5.96 -6.34 0.19
N ALA A 33 -5.32 -7.38 -0.37
CA ALA A 33 -4.60 -7.32 -1.64
C ALA A 33 -5.44 -6.72 -2.78
N GLN A 34 -6.72 -7.10 -2.88
CA GLN A 34 -7.62 -6.56 -3.89
C GLN A 34 -7.92 -5.06 -3.67
N GLY A 35 -8.17 -4.64 -2.43
CA GLY A 35 -8.42 -3.24 -2.10
C GLY A 35 -7.20 -2.36 -2.37
N ILE A 36 -6.01 -2.87 -2.07
CA ILE A 36 -4.75 -2.19 -2.36
C ILE A 36 -4.53 -2.08 -3.87
N SER A 37 -4.77 -3.15 -4.64
CA SER A 37 -4.69 -3.12 -6.11
C SER A 37 -5.62 -2.08 -6.71
N ASN A 38 -6.90 -2.06 -6.29
CA ASN A 38 -7.88 -1.07 -6.76
C ASN A 38 -7.43 0.37 -6.46
N ALA A 39 -6.85 0.62 -5.27
CA ALA A 39 -6.36 1.93 -4.89
C ALA A 39 -5.18 2.38 -5.77
N LEU A 40 -4.27 1.46 -6.12
CA LEU A 40 -3.14 1.74 -7.02
C LEU A 40 -3.60 2.01 -8.45
N GLU A 41 -4.61 1.28 -8.93
CA GLU A 41 -5.22 1.54 -10.25
C GLU A 41 -5.92 2.91 -10.28
N ALA A 42 -6.69 3.24 -9.25
CA ALA A 42 -7.36 4.54 -9.14
C ALA A 42 -6.35 5.68 -9.05
N LEU A 43 -5.23 5.49 -8.34
CA LEU A 43 -4.11 6.43 -8.33
C LEU A 43 -3.51 6.63 -9.73
N GLN A 44 -3.29 5.55 -10.48
CA GLN A 44 -2.76 5.65 -11.85
C GLN A 44 -3.68 6.47 -12.77
N ARG A 45 -4.99 6.42 -12.54
CA ARG A 45 -6.00 7.23 -13.26
C ARG A 45 -6.14 8.65 -12.72
N GLY A 46 -5.51 8.98 -11.59
CA GLY A 46 -5.67 10.26 -10.90
C GLY A 46 -7.01 10.41 -10.18
N GLU A 47 -7.73 9.32 -9.92
CA GLU A 47 -9.07 9.33 -9.32
C GLU A 47 -9.02 9.32 -7.78
N ALA A 48 -7.99 8.71 -7.19
CA ALA A 48 -7.86 8.55 -5.74
C ALA A 48 -6.40 8.50 -5.27
N ASP A 49 -6.20 8.72 -3.97
CA ASP A 49 -4.92 8.51 -3.30
C ASP A 49 -4.81 7.08 -2.72
N ALA A 50 -3.60 6.54 -2.66
CA ALA A 50 -3.31 5.24 -2.03
C ALA A 50 -2.29 5.33 -0.88
N GLU A 51 -2.07 6.52 -0.30
CA GLU A 51 -1.10 6.73 0.79
C GLU A 51 -1.49 5.90 2.01
N TRP A 52 -2.80 5.81 2.29
CA TRP A 52 -3.35 4.97 3.36
C TRP A 52 -2.92 3.49 3.22
N ALA A 53 -2.88 2.96 1.99
CA ALA A 53 -2.54 1.56 1.74
C ALA A 53 -1.06 1.32 2.06
N ILE A 54 -0.18 2.22 1.63
CA ILE A 54 1.26 2.12 1.90
C ILE A 54 1.57 2.30 3.39
N CYS A 55 0.91 3.24 4.06
CA CYS A 55 1.01 3.43 5.50
C CYS A 55 0.56 2.15 6.24
N ALA A 56 -0.59 1.56 5.87
CA ALA A 56 -1.07 0.33 6.49
C ALA A 56 -0.11 -0.87 6.30
N ILE A 57 0.49 -1.01 5.11
CA ILE A 57 1.50 -2.04 4.85
C ILE A 57 2.73 -1.82 5.72
N ASN A 58 3.27 -0.59 5.76
CA ASN A 58 4.47 -0.27 6.54
C ASN A 58 4.22 -0.39 8.06
N ASP A 59 3.06 0.02 8.55
CA ASP A 59 2.71 -0.12 9.96
C ASP A 59 2.63 -1.58 10.38
N ARG A 60 2.14 -2.48 9.51
CA ARG A 60 2.09 -3.92 9.80
C ARG A 60 3.42 -4.62 9.61
N ILE A 61 4.18 -4.30 8.57
CA ILE A 61 5.49 -4.92 8.36
C ILE A 61 6.46 -4.54 9.48
N ARG A 62 6.35 -3.32 10.03
CA ARG A 62 7.12 -2.85 11.19
C ARG A 62 6.73 -3.52 12.50
N ARG A 63 5.52 -4.07 12.62
CA ARG A 63 5.15 -4.95 13.75
C ARG A 63 5.85 -6.30 13.66
N PHE A 64 6.11 -6.79 12.45
CA PHE A 64 6.89 -8.01 12.26
C PHE A 64 8.37 -7.77 12.59
N ASP A 65 8.94 -6.68 12.06
CA ASP A 65 10.29 -6.21 12.40
C ASP A 65 10.40 -4.72 12.05
N ASN A 66 10.82 -3.90 13.01
CA ASN A 66 10.83 -2.44 12.88
C ASN A 66 11.87 -1.89 11.89
N THR A 67 12.82 -2.72 11.43
CA THR A 67 13.78 -2.39 10.39
C THR A 67 13.20 -2.53 8.99
N LEU A 68 12.04 -3.17 8.86
CA LEU A 68 11.42 -3.43 7.56
C LEU A 68 10.63 -2.24 7.06
N GLU A 69 10.74 -2.04 5.75
CA GLU A 69 9.96 -1.10 4.98
C GLU A 69 9.47 -1.77 3.72
N ALA A 70 8.27 -1.41 3.29
CA ALA A 70 7.67 -1.90 2.07
C ALA A 70 7.32 -0.74 1.14
N ASP A 71 7.57 -0.94 -0.14
CA ASP A 71 7.11 -0.07 -1.21
C ASP A 71 6.30 -0.88 -2.21
N VAL A 72 5.34 -0.23 -2.86
CA VAL A 72 4.47 -0.89 -3.84
C VAL A 72 4.41 -0.05 -5.09
N VAL A 73 4.49 -0.73 -6.24
CA VAL A 73 4.27 -0.11 -7.53
C VAL A 73 3.26 -0.90 -8.34
N LEU A 74 2.57 -0.20 -9.24
CA LEU A 74 1.82 -0.80 -10.32
C LEU A 74 2.72 -0.83 -11.57
N THR A 75 2.87 -2.01 -12.16
CA THR A 75 3.61 -2.18 -13.42
C THR A 75 2.75 -1.77 -14.62
N LEU A 76 3.37 -1.47 -15.75
CA LEU A 76 2.64 -1.18 -16.99
C LEU A 76 1.78 -2.36 -17.49
N GLU A 77 2.09 -3.58 -17.05
CA GLU A 77 1.31 -4.79 -17.34
C GLU A 77 0.07 -4.93 -16.43
N GLY A 78 -0.17 -3.97 -15.53
CA GLY A 78 -1.27 -4.01 -14.55
C GLY A 78 -0.99 -4.91 -13.34
N ALA A 79 0.21 -5.48 -13.22
CA ALA A 79 0.59 -6.26 -12.04
C ALA A 79 1.09 -5.36 -10.90
N CYS A 80 0.67 -5.63 -9.67
CA CYS A 80 1.19 -5.00 -8.46
C CYS A 80 2.51 -5.67 -8.04
N GLN A 81 3.52 -4.87 -7.72
CA GLN A 81 4.78 -5.36 -7.19
C GLN A 81 5.11 -4.69 -5.88
N MET A 82 5.25 -5.50 -4.83
CA MET A 82 5.76 -5.06 -3.53
C MET A 82 7.25 -5.37 -3.41
N THR A 83 8.00 -4.37 -2.95
CA THR A 83 9.42 -4.49 -2.61
C THR A 83 9.56 -4.34 -1.11
N ILE A 84 10.27 -5.27 -0.47
CA ILE A 84 10.53 -5.25 0.97
C ILE A 84 12.01 -5.05 1.22
N LEU A 85 12.35 -4.06 2.05
CA LEU A 85 13.70 -3.66 2.43
C LEU A 85 13.84 -3.71 3.94
N GLY A 86 15.07 -3.86 4.45
CA GLY A 86 15.37 -3.86 5.89
C GLY A 86 16.41 -4.92 6.27
N GLU A 87 16.37 -5.40 7.52
CA GLU A 87 17.29 -6.43 8.01
C GLU A 87 17.22 -7.71 7.15
N PRO A 88 18.33 -8.16 6.53
CA PRO A 88 18.31 -9.25 5.55
C PRO A 88 17.68 -10.55 6.03
N ARG A 89 17.87 -10.90 7.30
CA ARG A 89 17.24 -12.09 7.89
C ARG A 89 15.73 -11.97 7.95
N SER A 90 15.23 -10.83 8.41
CA SER A 90 13.80 -10.55 8.54
C SER A 90 13.12 -10.46 7.18
N VAL A 91 13.78 -9.84 6.19
CA VAL A 91 13.33 -9.82 4.80
C VAL A 91 13.21 -11.25 4.24
N SER A 92 14.22 -12.10 4.47
CA SER A 92 14.22 -13.49 3.98
C SER A 92 13.09 -14.29 4.62
N LEU A 93 12.96 -14.22 5.95
CA LEU A 93 11.89 -14.91 6.69
C LEU A 93 10.49 -14.49 6.24
N LEU A 94 10.30 -13.20 5.94
CA LEU A 94 9.03 -12.71 5.45
C LEU A 94 8.76 -13.21 4.03
N LEU A 95 9.72 -13.09 3.11
CA LEU A 95 9.54 -13.49 1.72
C LEU A 95 9.43 -15.00 1.51
N ASP A 96 10.09 -15.83 2.32
CA ASP A 96 9.94 -17.29 2.27
C ASP A 96 8.51 -17.74 2.60
N ALA A 97 7.77 -16.92 3.35
CA ALA A 97 6.36 -17.14 3.68
C ALA A 97 5.38 -16.46 2.72
N ALA A 98 5.87 -15.81 1.65
CA ALA A 98 5.03 -15.03 0.75
C ALA A 98 4.02 -15.92 -0.01
N PRO A 99 2.73 -15.57 0.00
CA PRO A 99 1.72 -16.30 -0.74
C PRO A 99 1.83 -16.01 -2.24
N ARG A 100 1.33 -16.93 -3.06
CA ARG A 100 1.08 -16.65 -4.49
C ARG A 100 -0.28 -15.96 -4.61
N LEU A 101 -0.26 -14.66 -4.86
CA LEU A 101 -1.46 -13.86 -5.06
C LEU A 101 -1.57 -13.46 -6.55
N PRO A 102 -2.71 -13.70 -7.21
CA PRO A 102 -2.91 -13.29 -8.60
C PRO A 102 -2.65 -11.79 -8.78
N GLY A 103 -1.88 -11.42 -9.80
CA GLY A 103 -1.54 -10.03 -10.07
C GLY A 103 -0.49 -9.42 -9.13
N TRP A 104 0.09 -10.19 -8.19
CA TRP A 104 1.08 -9.70 -7.23
C TRP A 104 2.45 -10.36 -7.38
N ARG A 105 3.51 -9.57 -7.20
CA ARG A 105 4.90 -10.01 -7.11
C ARG A 105 5.58 -9.43 -5.87
N PHE A 106 6.40 -10.22 -5.18
CA PHE A 106 7.12 -9.84 -3.95
C PHE A 106 8.62 -9.98 -4.17
N SER A 107 9.44 -9.01 -3.75
CA SER A 107 10.89 -9.03 -4.00
C SER A 107 11.69 -8.17 -3.00
N THR A 108 13.00 -8.40 -2.90
CA THR A 108 13.90 -7.71 -1.94
C THR A 108 14.49 -6.40 -2.45
N ARG A 109 14.53 -6.14 -3.76
CA ARG A 109 15.14 -4.90 -4.31
C ARG A 109 14.99 -4.69 -5.82
N ALA A 110 14.70 -5.76 -6.57
CA ALA A 110 15.13 -5.86 -7.97
C ALA A 110 14.43 -4.94 -8.98
N ALA A 111 13.58 -3.99 -8.57
CA ALA A 111 12.85 -3.18 -9.54
C ALA A 111 12.82 -1.68 -9.26
N LEU A 112 13.56 -1.17 -8.26
CA LEU A 112 13.75 0.28 -8.12
C LEU A 112 14.54 0.92 -9.29
N THR A 113 15.07 0.11 -10.21
CA THR A 113 15.94 0.55 -11.34
C THR A 113 15.25 0.50 -12.71
N ASP A 114 13.95 0.21 -12.79
CA ASP A 114 13.21 0.25 -14.06
C ASP A 114 12.75 1.70 -14.37
N PRO A 115 13.27 2.34 -15.43
CA PRO A 115 12.95 3.72 -15.80
C PRO A 115 11.51 3.92 -16.31
N ARG A 116 10.74 2.84 -16.48
CA ARG A 116 9.32 2.89 -16.91
C ARG A 116 8.34 2.89 -15.73
N ARG A 117 8.83 3.17 -14.53
CA ARG A 117 8.04 3.21 -13.30
C ARG A 117 7.58 4.61 -12.96
N VAL A 118 6.38 4.71 -12.41
CA VAL A 118 5.95 5.87 -11.62
C VAL A 118 6.02 5.45 -10.16
N PRO A 119 7.12 5.77 -9.44
CA PRO A 119 7.17 5.58 -8.00
C PRO A 119 6.02 6.33 -7.35
N PHE A 120 5.36 5.72 -6.36
CA PHE A 120 4.21 6.31 -5.67
C PHE A 120 4.51 7.71 -5.11
N ARG A 121 5.70 7.91 -4.55
CA ARG A 121 6.15 9.22 -4.03
C ARG A 121 6.32 10.31 -5.10
N THR A 122 6.34 9.93 -6.37
CA THR A 122 6.51 10.82 -7.52
C THR A 122 5.32 10.78 -8.48
N ALA A 123 4.29 9.98 -8.19
CA ALA A 123 3.06 10.01 -8.94
C ALA A 123 2.43 11.41 -8.77
N PRO A 124 1.97 12.05 -9.85
CA PRO A 124 1.28 13.32 -9.73
C PRO A 124 0.10 13.13 -8.79
N ARG A 125 0.14 13.78 -7.62
CA ARG A 125 -1.01 13.83 -6.72
C ARG A 125 -2.14 14.49 -7.51
N PRO A 126 -3.34 13.90 -7.56
CA PRO A 126 -4.48 14.65 -8.07
C PRO A 126 -4.58 15.94 -7.26
N SER A 127 -4.48 17.08 -7.94
CA SER A 127 -4.68 18.39 -7.32
C SER A 127 -6.05 18.34 -6.64
N LEU A 128 -6.11 18.68 -5.36
CA LEU A 128 -7.36 18.69 -4.58
C LEU A 128 -8.46 19.55 -5.25
N ASP A 129 -8.07 20.46 -6.14
CA ASP A 129 -8.96 21.25 -7.01
C ASP A 129 -9.77 20.43 -8.02
N VAL A 130 -9.36 19.21 -8.40
CA VAL A 130 -10.08 18.37 -9.36
C VAL A 130 -11.30 17.69 -8.71
N LEU A 131 -11.27 17.47 -7.38
CA LEU A 131 -12.36 16.81 -6.64
C LEU A 131 -13.47 17.78 -6.20
N ALA A 132 -13.30 19.09 -6.40
CA ALA A 132 -14.31 20.10 -6.08
C ALA A 132 -15.18 20.50 -7.29
N GLY A 133 -14.83 20.03 -8.49
CA GLY A 133 -15.61 20.28 -9.71
C GLY A 133 -16.76 19.27 -9.86
N PRO A 134 -17.97 19.70 -10.28
CA PRO A 134 -18.98 18.74 -10.70
C PRO A 134 -18.40 17.90 -11.85
N ILE A 135 -18.60 16.58 -11.78
CA ILE A 135 -18.24 15.63 -12.84
C ILE A 135 -19.04 16.01 -14.08
N SER A 136 -18.46 16.87 -14.90
CA SER A 136 -18.96 17.22 -16.23
C SER A 136 -17.97 16.70 -17.25
N ASP A 137 -18.54 15.96 -18.20
CA ASP A 137 -17.96 15.38 -19.40
C ASP A 137 -16.86 16.19 -20.10
N VAL A 138 -16.09 15.43 -20.90
CA VAL A 138 -15.15 15.82 -21.97
C VAL A 138 -13.66 15.85 -21.56
N TYR A 139 -13.03 14.67 -21.58
CA TYR A 139 -11.59 14.55 -21.78
C TYR A 139 -11.27 14.72 -23.27
N ASP A 140 -10.92 15.94 -23.67
CA ASP A 140 -10.24 16.23 -24.94
C ASP A 140 -8.83 16.75 -24.61
N ALA A 141 -7.84 15.84 -24.56
CA ALA A 141 -6.46 16.20 -24.22
C ALA A 141 -5.39 15.36 -24.93
N TYR A 142 -5.69 14.86 -26.14
CA TYR A 142 -4.68 14.30 -27.05
C TYR A 142 -4.83 14.84 -28.49
N ALA A 143 -5.08 16.15 -28.63
CA ALA A 143 -4.90 16.86 -29.88
C ALA A 143 -3.95 18.04 -29.67
N HIS A 144 -2.64 17.76 -29.78
CA HIS A 144 -1.68 18.47 -30.64
C HIS A 144 -0.25 18.04 -30.36
#